data_AF-A0A839DPC1-F1
#
_entry.id   AF-A0A839DPC1-F1
#
_cell.length_a   1.000
_cell.length_b   1.000
_cell.length_c   1.000
_cell.angle_alpha   90.00
_cell.angle_beta   90.00
_cell.angle_gamma   90.00
#
_symmetry.space_group_name_H-M   'P 1'
#
loop_
_entity.id
_entity.type
_entity.pdbx_description
1 polymer ?
#
loop_
_entity_poly.entity_id
_entity_poly.type
_entity_poly.pdbx_seq_one_letter_code
_entity_poly.pdbx_strand_id
1 'polypeptide(L)'
;MRAAARRAAPTPPSARRCAPLRLTAYGTALLALLHAAPSAYWALGGTGLLPTVGGRPEVFARSGGTASVALLAALAVLKLAGCLVALALVRARSRCLPWWLLSGVALAGGLVLTLYGGVLTLVGAIALFGAFGPPTDVTALYWHVLLWDPWFLLWGALLTIAALRRFRLARWAASRDRDESV
;
A
#
# COMPACT_ATOMS: atom_id res chain seq x y z
N MET A 1 1.84 -53.87 20.42
CA MET A 1 2.67 -52.81 19.80
C MET A 1 1.82 -52.03 18.81
N ARG A 2 1.31 -50.84 19.20
CA ARG A 2 0.50 -49.98 18.31
C ARG A 2 1.45 -49.12 17.48
N ALA A 3 1.50 -49.37 16.17
CA ALA A 3 2.18 -48.49 15.23
C ALA A 3 1.47 -47.13 15.24
N ALA A 4 2.12 -46.12 15.82
CA ALA A 4 1.68 -44.74 15.73
C ALA A 4 1.74 -44.33 14.25
N ALA A 5 0.58 -44.32 13.60
CA ALA A 5 0.40 -43.74 12.28
C ALA A 5 0.95 -42.31 12.33
N ARG A 6 2.10 -42.09 11.69
CA ARG A 6 2.64 -40.76 11.44
C ARG A 6 1.56 -40.02 10.66
N ARG A 7 0.81 -39.13 11.33
CA ARG A 7 -0.07 -38.18 10.64
C ARG A 7 0.78 -37.50 9.59
N ALA A 8 0.49 -37.76 8.32
CA ALA A 8 1.17 -37.10 7.21
C ALA A 8 1.08 -35.60 7.48
N ALA A 9 2.24 -34.94 7.60
CA ALA A 9 2.25 -33.51 7.85
C ALA A 9 1.47 -32.82 6.72
N PRO A 10 0.58 -31.86 7.02
CA PRO A 10 -0.20 -31.17 6.01
C PRO A 10 0.76 -30.60 4.97
N THR A 11 0.64 -31.06 3.72
CA THR A 11 1.49 -30.61 2.62
C THR A 11 1.37 -29.10 2.53
N PRO A 12 2.48 -28.34 2.61
CA PRO A 12 2.42 -26.89 2.52
C PRO A 12 1.79 -26.49 1.17
N PRO A 13 0.99 -25.41 1.14
CA PRO A 13 0.39 -24.94 -0.10
C PRO A 13 1.47 -24.76 -1.17
N SER A 14 1.22 -25.27 -2.38
CA SER A 14 2.21 -25.26 -3.46
C SER A 14 2.67 -23.84 -3.79
N ALA A 15 3.96 -23.68 -4.07
CA ALA A 15 4.58 -22.37 -4.35
C ALA A 15 3.82 -21.55 -5.42
N ARG A 16 3.20 -22.24 -6.39
CA ARG A 16 2.34 -21.64 -7.44
C ARG A 16 1.13 -20.89 -6.88
N ARG A 17 0.52 -21.35 -5.77
CA ARG A 17 -0.65 -20.69 -5.16
C ARG A 17 -0.27 -19.46 -4.33
N CYS A 18 0.97 -19.40 -3.83
CA CYS A 18 1.49 -18.26 -3.10
C CYS A 18 2.15 -17.19 -3.98
N ALA A 19 2.56 -17.54 -5.21
CA ALA A 19 3.19 -16.64 -6.18
C ALA A 19 2.43 -15.32 -6.38
N PRO A 20 1.10 -15.30 -6.62
CA PRO A 20 0.41 -14.04 -6.88
C PRO A 20 0.26 -13.16 -5.63
N LEU A 21 0.18 -13.74 -4.42
CA LEU A 21 0.21 -12.98 -3.16
C LEU A 21 1.56 -12.29 -2.99
N ARG A 22 2.65 -13.02 -3.24
CA ARG A 22 4.02 -12.49 -3.17
C ARG A 22 4.20 -11.35 -4.16
N LEU A 23 3.76 -11.54 -5.41
CA LEU A 23 3.83 -10.51 -6.44
C LEU A 23 3.11 -9.22 -6.01
N THR A 24 1.86 -9.32 -5.55
CA THR A 24 1.10 -8.14 -5.14
C THR A 24 1.68 -7.47 -3.89
N ALA A 25 2.19 -8.25 -2.93
CA ALA A 25 2.80 -7.72 -1.71
C ALA A 25 4.15 -7.04 -1.99
N TYR A 26 5.00 -7.63 -2.83
CA TYR A 26 6.26 -7.01 -3.23
C TYR A 26 6.02 -5.78 -4.12
N GLY A 27 5.04 -5.82 -5.02
CA GLY A 27 4.63 -4.64 -5.79
C GLY A 27 4.15 -3.51 -4.88
N THR A 28 3.35 -3.83 -3.85
CA THR A 28 2.93 -2.86 -2.83
C THR A 28 4.13 -2.27 -2.08
N ALA A 29 5.07 -3.10 -1.65
CA ALA A 29 6.26 -2.66 -0.93
C ALA A 29 7.15 -1.74 -1.79
N LEU A 30 7.34 -2.09 -3.07
CA LEU A 30 8.10 -1.29 -4.01
C LEU A 30 7.44 0.07 -4.26
N LEU A 31 6.11 0.10 -4.51
CA LEU A 31 5.38 1.34 -4.71
C LEU A 31 5.40 2.24 -3.46
N ALA A 32 5.31 1.65 -2.27
CA ALA A 32 5.41 2.41 -1.01
C ALA A 32 6.79 3.05 -0.83
N LEU A 33 7.86 2.31 -1.14
CA LEU A 33 9.23 2.81 -1.05
C LEU A 33 9.51 3.92 -2.07
N LEU A 34 9.11 3.71 -3.32
CA LEU A 34 9.24 4.70 -4.39
C LEU A 34 8.44 5.98 -4.07
N HIS A 35 7.24 5.86 -3.48
CA HIS A 35 6.48 7.03 -3.02
C HIS A 35 7.11 7.70 -1.78
N ALA A 36 7.82 6.96 -0.94
CA ALA A 36 8.50 7.54 0.22
C ALA A 36 9.74 8.35 -0.16
N ALA A 37 10.41 8.03 -1.27
CA ALA A 37 11.64 8.67 -1.69
C ALA A 37 11.53 10.20 -1.89
N PRO A 38 10.51 10.75 -2.58
CA PRO A 38 10.32 12.20 -2.67
C PRO A 38 10.11 12.88 -1.31
N SER A 39 9.34 12.24 -0.42
CA SER A 39 9.09 12.78 0.94
C SER A 39 10.37 12.82 1.78
N ALA A 40 11.22 11.79 1.68
CA ALA A 40 12.53 11.76 2.33
C ALA A 40 13.49 12.81 1.74
N TYR A 41 13.49 12.96 0.42
CA TYR A 41 14.30 13.97 -0.28
C TYR A 41 13.92 15.40 0.14
N TRP A 42 12.63 15.73 0.22
CA TRP A 42 12.18 17.04 0.71
C TRP A 42 12.44 17.23 2.21
N ALA A 43 12.33 16.18 3.03
CA ALA A 43 12.67 16.24 4.45
C ALA A 43 14.16 16.55 4.69
N LEU A 44 15.03 16.16 3.75
CA LEU A 44 16.47 16.48 3.75
C LEU A 44 16.77 17.88 3.16
N GLY A 45 15.75 18.66 2.79
CA GLY A 45 15.89 20.01 2.23
C GLY A 45 16.03 20.05 0.70
N GLY A 46 15.80 18.94 0.00
CA GLY A 46 15.80 18.91 -1.45
C GLY A 46 14.63 19.72 -2.03
N THR A 47 14.89 20.52 -3.08
CA THR A 47 13.88 21.36 -3.73
C THR A 47 13.44 20.85 -5.12
N GLY A 48 14.06 19.76 -5.58
CA GLY A 48 13.66 19.07 -6.80
C GLY A 48 12.23 18.51 -6.74
N LEU A 49 11.55 18.47 -7.88
CA LEU A 49 10.13 18.07 -8.03
C LEU A 49 9.09 18.94 -7.31
N LEU A 50 9.46 19.97 -6.53
CA LEU A 50 8.49 20.88 -5.93
C LEU A 50 7.50 21.50 -6.95
N PRO A 51 7.93 21.93 -8.16
CA PRO A 51 7.01 22.46 -9.18
C PRO A 51 6.04 21.41 -9.73
N THR A 52 6.37 20.11 -9.62
CA THR A 52 5.50 19.01 -10.08
C THR A 52 4.48 18.59 -9.04
N VAL A 53 4.70 18.97 -7.78
CA VAL A 53 3.73 18.75 -6.70
C VAL A 53 2.80 19.96 -6.63
N GLY A 54 3.36 21.17 -6.68
CA GLY A 54 2.65 22.44 -6.59
C GLY A 54 1.80 22.60 -5.32
N GLY A 55 1.41 23.84 -5.02
CA GLY A 55 0.48 24.12 -3.93
C GLY A 55 1.04 23.91 -2.52
N ARG A 56 0.24 23.34 -1.61
CA ARG A 56 0.55 23.28 -0.14
C ARG A 56 1.88 22.60 0.21
N PRO A 57 2.29 21.48 -0.41
CA PRO A 57 3.58 20.85 -0.14
C PRO A 57 4.77 21.72 -0.56
N GLU A 58 4.63 22.50 -1.63
CA GLU A 58 5.66 23.44 -2.09
C GLU A 58 5.84 24.60 -1.13
N VAL A 59 4.73 25.17 -0.64
CA VAL A 59 4.76 26.22 0.39
C VAL A 59 5.35 25.70 1.70
N PHE A 60 5.02 24.47 2.10
CA PHE A 60 5.55 23.83 3.32
C PHE A 60 7.03 23.45 3.21
N ALA A 61 7.51 22.98 2.05
CA ALA A 61 8.91 22.67 1.84
C ALA A 61 9.77 23.94 1.74
N ARG A 62 9.26 25.01 1.10
CA ARG A 62 9.93 26.30 1.01
C ARG A 62 9.93 27.07 2.34
N SER A 63 8.95 26.84 3.22
CA SER A 63 8.90 27.48 4.55
C SER A 63 9.94 26.93 5.53
N GLY A 64 10.57 25.77 5.25
CA GLY A 64 11.78 25.30 5.93
C GLY A 64 11.68 25.03 7.44
N GLY A 65 10.47 25.02 8.02
CA GLY A 65 10.26 24.93 9.46
C GLY A 65 10.24 23.49 10.01
N THR A 66 10.55 23.34 11.31
CA THR A 66 10.54 22.04 12.03
C THR A 66 9.21 21.31 11.89
N ALA A 67 8.09 22.03 11.86
CA ALA A 67 6.75 21.45 11.64
C ALA A 67 6.59 20.84 10.24
N SER A 68 7.14 21.48 9.20
CA SER A 68 7.13 20.98 7.82
C SER A 68 7.95 19.69 7.70
N VAL A 69 9.16 19.68 8.29
CA VAL A 69 10.03 18.50 8.33
C VAL A 69 9.38 17.36 9.10
N ALA A 70 8.78 17.64 10.27
CA ALA A 70 8.10 16.64 11.08
C ALA A 70 6.89 16.03 10.34
N LEU A 71 6.10 16.84 9.63
CA LEU A 71 4.97 16.34 8.85
C LEU A 71 5.43 15.46 7.68
N LEU A 72 6.44 15.89 6.92
CA LEU A 72 7.01 15.09 5.82
C LEU A 72 7.62 13.78 6.33
N ALA A 73 8.31 13.82 7.47
CA ALA A 73 8.85 12.64 8.14
C ALA A 73 7.72 11.70 8.60
N ALA A 74 6.65 12.23 9.20
CA ALA A 74 5.50 11.44 9.63
C ALA A 74 4.82 10.74 8.43
N LEU A 75 4.65 11.44 7.30
CA LEU A 75 4.12 10.87 6.07
C LEU A 75 5.04 9.80 5.47
N ALA A 76 6.36 9.98 5.55
CA ALA A 76 7.33 8.96 5.14
C ALA A 76 7.25 7.71 6.04
N VAL A 77 7.16 7.89 7.36
CA VAL A 77 6.99 6.79 8.33
C VAL A 77 5.68 6.04 8.07
N LEU A 78 4.59 6.73 7.77
CA LEU A 78 3.32 6.10 7.44
C LEU A 78 3.43 5.23 6.17
N LYS A 79 4.16 5.69 5.16
CA LYS A 79 4.44 4.89 3.94
C LYS A 79 5.30 3.67 4.24
N LEU A 80 6.31 3.82 5.10
CA LEU A 80 7.13 2.70 5.57
C LEU A 80 6.29 1.67 6.35
N ALA A 81 5.33 2.11 7.17
CA ALA A 81 4.41 1.20 7.84
C ALA A 81 3.59 0.38 6.83
N GLY A 82 3.11 0.98 5.75
CA GLY A 82 2.44 0.26 4.66
C GLY A 82 3.33 -0.78 3.98
N CYS A 83 4.61 -0.47 3.75
CA CYS A 83 5.60 -1.43 3.27
C CYS A 83 5.81 -2.60 4.25
N LEU A 84 5.96 -2.30 5.55
CA LEU A 84 6.11 -3.31 6.59
C LEU A 84 4.89 -4.22 6.69
N VAL A 85 3.67 -3.67 6.59
CA VAL A 85 2.42 -4.44 6.54
C VAL A 85 2.40 -5.37 5.32
N ALA A 86 2.76 -4.86 4.14
CA ALA A 86 2.82 -5.67 2.92
C ALA A 86 3.83 -6.83 3.03
N LEU A 87 5.03 -6.58 3.57
CA LEU A 87 6.04 -7.61 3.81
C LEU A 87 5.61 -8.61 4.88
N ALA A 88 4.94 -8.13 5.93
CA ALA A 88 4.38 -8.97 6.98
C ALA A 88 3.29 -9.92 6.44
N LEU A 89 2.50 -9.52 5.44
CA LEU A 89 1.49 -10.40 4.82
C LEU A 89 2.12 -11.65 4.18
N VAL A 90 3.34 -11.52 3.63
CA VAL A 90 4.10 -12.65 3.06
C VAL A 90 4.76 -13.48 4.16
N ARG A 91 5.20 -12.84 5.24
CA ARG A 91 5.90 -13.46 6.38
C ARG A 91 4.98 -13.90 7.52
N ALA A 92 3.66 -13.89 7.37
CA ALA A 92 2.64 -14.07 8.42
C ALA A 92 2.64 -15.44 9.16
N ARG A 93 3.75 -16.19 9.13
CA ARG A 93 4.06 -17.28 10.04
C ARG A 93 4.81 -16.81 11.31
N SER A 94 5.10 -15.51 11.43
CA SER A 94 5.70 -14.90 12.63
C SER A 94 4.71 -14.91 13.81
N ARG A 95 5.13 -15.45 14.97
CA ARG A 95 4.31 -15.72 16.16
C ARG A 95 3.72 -14.48 16.87
N CYS A 96 4.04 -13.26 16.45
CA CYS A 96 3.71 -12.05 17.21
C CYS A 96 2.38 -11.38 16.85
N LEU A 97 1.80 -11.61 15.66
CA LEU A 97 0.57 -10.93 15.27
C LEU A 97 -0.40 -11.86 14.53
N PRO A 98 -1.68 -11.92 14.93
CA PRO A 98 -2.66 -12.75 14.23
C PRO A 98 -2.83 -12.30 12.78
N TRP A 99 -2.77 -13.27 11.86
CA TRP A 99 -2.86 -13.01 10.42
C TRP A 99 -4.16 -12.30 10.00
N TRP A 100 -5.25 -12.48 10.75
CA TRP A 100 -6.55 -11.84 10.47
C TRP A 100 -6.52 -10.34 10.77
N LEU A 101 -5.86 -9.93 11.85
CA LEU A 101 -5.70 -8.52 12.20
C LEU A 101 -4.83 -7.81 11.18
N LEU A 102 -3.70 -8.42 10.83
CA LEU A 102 -2.79 -7.90 9.80
C LEU A 102 -3.49 -7.76 8.44
N SER A 103 -4.27 -8.78 8.05
CA SER A 103 -5.03 -8.74 6.80
C SER A 103 -6.17 -7.72 6.84
N GLY A 104 -6.79 -7.51 8.01
CA GLY A 104 -7.82 -6.48 8.21
C GLY A 104 -7.26 -5.07 8.11
N VAL A 105 -6.11 -4.79 8.76
CA VAL A 105 -5.40 -3.51 8.65
C VAL A 105 -4.96 -3.24 7.22
N ALA A 106 -4.39 -4.25 6.55
CA ALA A 106 -4.02 -4.15 5.14
C ALA A 106 -5.22 -3.86 4.24
N LEU A 107 -6.36 -4.53 4.49
CA LEU A 107 -7.58 -4.33 3.72
C LEU A 107 -8.15 -2.92 3.93
N ALA A 108 -8.29 -2.49 5.18
CA ALA A 108 -8.82 -1.17 5.52
C ALA A 108 -7.92 -0.06 4.97
N GLY A 109 -6.60 -0.15 5.22
CA GLY A 109 -5.63 0.81 4.70
C GLY A 109 -5.61 0.84 3.17
N GLY A 110 -5.63 -0.33 2.52
CA GLY A 110 -5.68 -0.44 1.06
C GLY A 110 -6.95 0.18 0.48
N LEU A 111 -8.11 -0.06 1.08
CA LEU A 111 -9.39 0.47 0.61
C LEU A 111 -9.42 2.00 0.72
N VAL A 112 -9.04 2.54 1.87
CA VAL A 112 -8.95 3.99 2.11
C VAL A 112 -8.04 4.62 1.07
N LEU A 113 -6.87 4.03 0.83
CA LEU A 113 -5.89 4.56 -0.12
C LEU A 113 -6.37 4.50 -1.57
N THR A 114 -7.06 3.42 -1.93
CA THR A 114 -7.67 3.23 -3.26
C THR A 114 -8.75 4.28 -3.51
N LEU A 115 -9.66 4.45 -2.55
CA LEU A 115 -10.74 5.44 -2.65
C LEU A 115 -10.20 6.85 -2.68
N TYR A 116 -9.23 7.16 -1.80
CA TYR A 116 -8.60 8.47 -1.74
C TYR A 116 -7.88 8.82 -3.05
N GLY A 117 -6.99 7.94 -3.53
CA GLY A 117 -6.28 8.15 -4.80
C GLY A 117 -7.22 8.20 -6.00
N GLY A 118 -8.26 7.36 -6.02
CA GLY A 118 -9.27 7.36 -7.09
C GLY A 118 -10.09 8.64 -7.14
N VAL A 119 -10.56 9.14 -5.99
CA VAL A 119 -11.30 10.40 -5.90
C VAL A 119 -10.41 11.58 -6.32
N LEU A 120 -9.17 11.64 -5.82
CA LEU A 120 -8.24 12.70 -6.21
C LEU A 120 -7.96 12.69 -7.73
N THR A 121 -7.68 11.52 -8.29
CA THR A 121 -7.45 11.35 -9.73
C THR A 121 -8.67 11.81 -10.54
N LEU A 122 -9.87 11.41 -10.12
CA LEU A 122 -11.11 11.75 -10.82
C LEU A 122 -11.40 13.25 -10.75
N VAL A 123 -11.28 13.85 -9.57
CA VAL A 123 -11.49 15.29 -9.35
C VAL A 123 -10.46 16.10 -10.14
N GLY A 124 -9.19 15.69 -10.11
CA GLY A 124 -8.14 16.36 -10.87
C GLY A 124 -8.34 16.22 -12.38
N ALA A 125 -8.77 15.06 -12.87
CA ALA A 125 -9.11 14.87 -14.28
C ALA A 125 -10.29 15.78 -14.70
N ILE A 126 -11.34 15.85 -13.89
CA ILE A 126 -12.48 16.77 -14.09
C ILE A 126 -12.01 18.23 -14.11
N ALA A 127 -11.06 18.60 -13.24
CA ALA A 127 -10.47 19.94 -13.22
C ALA A 127 -9.68 20.24 -14.50
N LEU A 128 -8.93 19.27 -15.06
CA LEU A 128 -8.22 19.44 -16.33
C LEU A 128 -9.17 19.63 -17.52
N PHE A 129 -10.39 19.08 -17.47
CA PHE A 129 -11.43 19.35 -18.47
C PHE A 129 -12.08 20.74 -18.32
N GLY A 130 -11.62 21.57 -17.38
CA GLY A 130 -12.05 22.97 -17.24
C GLY A 130 -13.31 23.17 -16.40
N ALA A 131 -13.80 22.13 -15.71
CA ALA A 131 -15.05 22.18 -14.95
C ALA A 131 -15.02 23.15 -13.75
N PHE A 132 -13.82 23.53 -13.27
CA PHE A 132 -13.64 24.43 -12.11
C PHE A 132 -13.01 25.78 -12.47
N GLY A 133 -12.93 26.12 -13.77
CA GLY A 133 -12.24 27.33 -14.24
C GLY A 133 -10.73 27.13 -14.47
N PRO A 134 -10.01 28.17 -14.91
CA PRO A 134 -8.58 28.06 -15.20
C PRO A 134 -7.79 27.78 -13.92
N PRO A 135 -7.06 26.64 -13.85
CA PRO A 135 -6.32 26.28 -12.66
C PRO A 135 -5.15 27.24 -12.45
N THR A 136 -4.85 27.55 -11.19
CA THR A 136 -3.78 28.47 -10.79
C THR A 136 -2.39 27.97 -11.20
N ASP A 137 -2.21 26.65 -11.30
CA ASP A 137 -1.01 26.00 -11.80
C ASP A 137 -1.38 24.72 -12.59
N VAL A 138 -1.40 24.86 -13.91
CA VAL A 138 -1.73 23.78 -14.85
C VAL A 138 -0.70 22.65 -14.76
N THR A 139 0.58 22.97 -14.55
CA THR A 139 1.67 21.99 -14.54
C THR A 139 1.59 21.08 -13.32
N ALA A 140 1.36 21.66 -12.13
CA ALA A 140 1.15 20.88 -10.92
C ALA A 140 -0.08 19.95 -11.01
N LEU A 141 -1.17 20.45 -11.60
CA LEU A 141 -2.39 19.68 -11.79
C LEU A 141 -2.17 18.47 -12.73
N TYR A 142 -1.45 18.65 -13.83
CA TYR A 142 -1.11 17.54 -14.74
C TYR A 142 -0.32 16.44 -14.03
N TRP A 143 0.70 16.79 -13.24
CA TRP A 143 1.50 15.82 -12.52
C TRP A 143 0.71 15.13 -11.40
N HIS A 144 -0.23 15.81 -10.75
CA HIS A 144 -1.12 15.20 -9.77
C HIS A 144 -2.02 14.13 -10.40
N VAL A 145 -2.69 14.48 -11.50
CA VAL A 145 -3.63 13.57 -12.19
C VAL A 145 -2.93 12.38 -12.84
N LEU A 146 -1.73 12.59 -13.41
CA LEU A 146 -1.06 11.55 -14.17
C LEU A 146 -0.14 10.68 -13.33
N LEU A 147 0.48 11.22 -12.27
CA LEU A 147 1.51 10.53 -11.52
C LEU A 147 1.14 10.36 -10.04
N TRP A 148 0.84 11.43 -9.32
CA TRP A 148 0.72 11.36 -7.85
C TRP A 148 -0.55 10.63 -7.39
N ASP A 149 -1.72 11.02 -7.91
CA ASP A 149 -3.00 10.47 -7.47
C ASP A 149 -3.22 9.02 -7.94
N PRO A 150 -2.89 8.66 -9.19
CA PRO A 150 -2.95 7.27 -9.64
C PRO A 150 -1.99 6.35 -8.90
N TRP A 151 -0.88 6.88 -8.38
CA TRP A 151 0.06 6.09 -7.59
C TRP A 151 -0.57 5.60 -6.28
N PHE A 152 -1.31 6.47 -5.59
CA PHE A 152 -2.07 6.08 -4.39
C PHE A 152 -3.14 5.04 -4.71
N LEU A 153 -3.83 5.20 -5.84
CA LEU A 153 -4.82 4.24 -6.32
C LEU A 153 -4.18 2.87 -6.57
N LEU A 154 -3.08 2.82 -7.32
CA LEU A 154 -2.38 1.58 -7.67
C LEU A 154 -1.81 0.88 -6.43
N TRP A 155 -1.19 1.66 -5.54
CA TRP A 155 -0.64 1.14 -4.29
C TRP A 155 -1.75 0.58 -3.38
N GLY A 156 -2.85 1.32 -3.21
CA GLY A 156 -4.01 0.89 -2.44
C GLY A 156 -4.67 -0.38 -3.01
N ALA A 157 -4.81 -0.43 -4.34
CA ALA A 157 -5.41 -1.57 -5.02
C ALA A 157 -4.56 -2.84 -4.82
N LEU A 158 -3.23 -2.75 -4.99
CA LEU A 158 -2.34 -3.90 -4.76
C LEU A 158 -2.38 -4.38 -3.30
N LEU A 159 -2.41 -3.48 -2.33
CA LEU A 159 -2.51 -3.83 -0.91
C LEU A 159 -3.84 -4.52 -0.60
N THR A 160 -4.94 -3.99 -1.13
CA THR A 160 -6.29 -4.57 -1.01
C THR A 160 -6.34 -5.96 -1.61
N ILE A 161 -5.81 -6.14 -2.82
CA ILE A 161 -5.75 -7.43 -3.50
C ILE A 161 -4.90 -8.43 -2.70
N ALA A 162 -3.75 -8.00 -2.17
CA ALA A 162 -2.90 -8.84 -1.34
C ALA A 162 -3.64 -9.33 -0.08
N ALA A 163 -4.36 -8.44 0.60
CA ALA A 163 -5.17 -8.78 1.78
C ALA A 163 -6.30 -9.78 1.42
N LEU A 164 -7.05 -9.53 0.35
CA LEU A 164 -8.12 -10.42 -0.11
C LEU A 164 -7.58 -11.81 -0.49
N ARG A 165 -6.44 -11.88 -1.17
CA ARG A 165 -5.78 -13.16 -1.49
C ARG A 165 -5.36 -13.92 -0.23
N ARG A 166 -4.86 -13.22 0.80
CA ARG A 166 -4.51 -13.83 2.08
C ARG A 166 -5.73 -14.41 2.80
N PHE A 167 -6.86 -13.69 2.81
CA PHE A 167 -8.13 -14.19 3.36
C PHE A 167 -8.62 -15.45 2.63
N ARG A 168 -8.57 -15.47 1.29
CA ARG A 168 -8.97 -16.63 0.49
C ARG A 168 -8.11 -17.87 0.81
N LEU A 169 -6.80 -17.69 0.93
CA LEU A 169 -5.87 -18.79 1.27
C LEU A 169 -6.14 -19.35 2.68
N ALA A 170 -6.45 -18.48 3.65
CA ALA A 170 -6.76 -18.92 5.01
C ALA A 170 -8.09 -19.68 5.09
N ARG A 171 -9.13 -19.22 4.38
CA ARG A 171 -10.42 -19.92 4.31
C ARG A 171 -10.31 -21.30 3.67
N TRP A 172 -9.50 -21.43 2.62
CA TRP A 172 -9.24 -22.72 1.96
C TRP A 172 -8.53 -23.73 2.86
N ALA A 173 -7.55 -23.27 3.65
CA ALA A 173 -6.87 -24.14 4.62
C ALA A 173 -7.86 -24.67 5.67
N ALA A 174 -8.73 -23.80 6.20
CA ALA A 174 -9.73 -24.18 7.18
C ALA A 174 -10.83 -25.12 6.65
N SER A 175 -11.19 -25.03 5.36
CA SER A 175 -12.13 -26.00 4.76
C SER A 175 -11.49 -27.37 4.58
N ARG A 176 -10.21 -27.42 4.19
CA ARG A 176 -9.50 -28.68 3.97
C ARG A 176 -9.32 -29.50 5.24
N ASP A 177 -8.99 -28.84 6.35
CA ASP A 177 -8.83 -29.50 7.65
C ASP A 177 -10.16 -30.14 8.15
N ARG A 178 -11.31 -29.61 7.72
CA ARG A 178 -12.62 -30.19 8.05
C ARG A 178 -12.91 -31.46 7.25
N ASP A 179 -12.60 -31.47 5.96
CA ASP A 179 -12.83 -32.62 5.08
C ASP A 179 -11.94 -33.83 5.45
N GLU A 180 -10.74 -33.60 6.02
CA GLU A 180 -9.83 -34.67 6.48
C GLU A 180 -10.20 -35.21 7.88
N SER A 181 -11.21 -34.63 8.55
CA SER A 181 -11.65 -35.02 9.91
C SER A 181 -12.93 -35.86 9.96
N VAL A 182 -13.54 -36.12 8.80
CA VAL A 182 -14.73 -36.96 8.59
C VAL A 182 -14.31 -38.30 7.99
#